data_AF-A0AAN5CKZ6-F1
#
_entry.id   AF-A0AAN5CKZ6-F1
#
_cell.length_a   1.000
_cell.length_b   1.000
_cell.length_c   1.000
_cell.angle_alpha   90.00
_cell.angle_beta   90.00
_cell.angle_gamma   90.00
#
_symmetry.space_group_name_H-M   'P 1'
#
loop_
_entity.id
_entity.type
_entity.pdbx_description
1 polymer ?
#
loop_
_entity_poly.entity_id
_entity_poly.type
_entity_poly.pdbx_seq_one_letter_code
_entity_poly.pdbx_strand_id
1 'polypeptide(L)'
;GLRFLVHENTKILFGFYYSLNIFHSFVCGSIYLLELIRLRYECFLIDFRCLLMTKCMSISSIIAAHHVILVLSFERLYSSIFPAKFEKTSSKSLAVFLALTSILLTFGYSMMKLSDDFRMFR
;
A
#
# COMPACT_ATOMS: atom_id res chain seq x y z
N GLY A 1 -3.68 -24.51 0.76
CA GLY A 1 -3.87 -23.21 1.44
C GLY A 1 -3.01 -23.04 2.67
N LEU A 2 -3.26 -23.81 3.75
CA LEU A 2 -2.62 -23.63 5.07
C LEU A 2 -1.09 -23.74 5.12
N ARG A 3 -0.46 -24.51 4.21
CA ARG A 3 1.01 -24.62 4.12
C ARG A 3 1.71 -23.34 3.64
N PHE A 4 0.95 -22.38 3.07
CA PHE A 4 1.49 -21.12 2.54
C PHE A 4 1.85 -20.12 3.65
N LEU A 5 1.28 -20.22 4.85
CA LEU A 5 1.51 -19.30 5.98
C LEU A 5 2.45 -19.86 7.06
N VAL A 6 3.23 -20.89 6.72
CA VAL A 6 4.09 -21.58 7.71
C VAL A 6 5.24 -20.68 8.20
N HIS A 7 5.83 -19.85 7.34
CA HIS A 7 6.88 -18.91 7.74
C HIS A 7 6.31 -17.63 8.36
N GLU A 8 6.83 -17.25 9.52
CA GLU A 8 6.40 -16.07 10.26
C GLU A 8 6.55 -14.77 9.46
N ASN A 9 7.62 -14.63 8.68
CA ASN A 9 7.82 -13.45 7.82
C ASN A 9 6.69 -13.28 6.80
N THR A 10 6.21 -14.37 6.20
CA THR A 10 5.10 -14.33 5.26
C THR A 10 3.80 -13.90 5.95
N LYS A 11 3.58 -14.29 7.22
CA LYS A 11 2.43 -13.80 8.00
C LYS A 11 2.50 -12.28 8.18
N ILE A 12 3.69 -11.76 8.49
CA ILE A 12 3.93 -10.33 8.66
C ILE A 12 3.65 -9.58 7.35
N LEU A 13 4.28 -10.00 6.24
CA LEU A 13 4.10 -9.37 4.93
C LEU A 13 2.65 -9.44 4.44
N PHE A 14 1.96 -10.57 4.67
CA PHE A 14 0.55 -10.71 4.36
C PHE A 14 -0.33 -9.81 5.23
N GLY A 15 0.05 -9.60 6.50
CA GLY A 15 -0.56 -8.61 7.38
C GLY A 15 -0.46 -7.19 6.81
N PHE A 16 0.71 -6.77 6.33
CA PHE A 16 0.88 -5.47 5.66
C PHE A 16 0.01 -5.36 4.40
N TYR A 17 -0.01 -6.40 3.57
CA TYR A 17 -0.87 -6.45 2.39
C TYR A 17 -2.35 -6.27 2.75
N TYR A 18 -2.84 -6.99 3.77
CA TYR A 18 -4.23 -6.87 4.21
C TYR A 18 -4.54 -5.48 4.79
N SER A 19 -3.64 -4.93 5.61
CA SER A 19 -3.76 -3.57 6.16
C SER A 19 -3.82 -2.50 5.06
N LEU A 20 -3.02 -2.63 4.00
CA LEU A 20 -3.06 -1.71 2.85
C LEU A 20 -4.39 -1.79 2.10
N ASN A 21 -4.98 -2.99 1.97
CA ASN A 21 -6.29 -3.15 1.35
C ASN A 21 -7.42 -2.56 2.20
N ILE A 22 -7.40 -2.74 3.53
CA ILE A 22 -8.35 -2.08 4.44
C ILE A 22 -8.22 -0.57 4.32
N PHE A 23 -7.00 -0.05 4.37
CA PHE A 23 -6.73 1.37 4.22
C PHE A 23 -7.25 1.90 2.88
N HIS A 24 -7.00 1.18 1.78
CA HIS A 24 -7.52 1.50 0.46
C HIS A 24 -9.06 1.57 0.46
N SER A 25 -9.73 0.55 0.99
CA SER A 25 -11.19 0.52 1.09
C SER A 25 -11.73 1.68 1.93
N PHE A 26 -11.06 2.03 3.02
CA PHE A 26 -11.42 3.16 3.87
C PHE A 26 -11.30 4.50 3.12
N VAL A 27 -10.20 4.73 2.38
CA VAL A 27 -9.99 5.94 1.57
C VAL A 27 -11.07 6.04 0.50
N CYS A 28 -11.30 4.96 -0.26
CA CYS A 28 -12.33 4.93 -1.29
C CYS A 28 -13.73 5.15 -0.71
N GLY A 29 -14.08 4.47 0.39
CA GLY A 29 -15.36 4.64 1.08
C GLY A 29 -15.57 6.07 1.58
N SER A 30 -14.52 6.73 2.08
CA SER A 30 -14.57 8.13 2.50
C SER A 30 -14.85 9.07 1.32
N ILE A 31 -14.21 8.85 0.16
CA ILE A 31 -14.48 9.63 -1.07
C ILE A 31 -15.93 9.49 -1.49
N TYR A 32 -16.44 8.26 -1.54
CA TYR A 32 -17.84 8.00 -1.91
C TYR A 32 -18.82 8.63 -0.92
N LEU A 33 -18.53 8.57 0.38
CA LEU A 33 -19.35 9.20 1.41
C LEU A 33 -19.38 10.73 1.26
N LEU A 34 -18.23 11.36 0.98
CA LEU A 34 -18.16 12.79 0.69
C LEU A 34 -18.98 13.18 -0.55
N GLU A 35 -18.89 12.40 -1.63
CA GLU A 35 -19.70 12.61 -2.83
C GLU A 35 -21.21 12.45 -2.56
N LEU A 36 -21.61 11.46 -1.75
CA LEU A 36 -23.00 11.27 -1.35
C LEU A 36 -23.53 12.42 -0.48
N ILE A 37 -22.71 12.93 0.45
CA ILE A 37 -23.05 14.11 1.25
C ILE A 37 -23.21 15.33 0.34
N ARG A 38 -22.30 15.53 -0.62
CA ARG A 38 -22.37 16.63 -1.59
C ARG A 38 -23.68 16.60 -2.39
N LEU A 39 -24.09 15.42 -2.85
CA LEU A 39 -25.35 15.23 -3.60
C LEU A 39 -26.58 15.50 -2.73
N ARG A 40 -26.49 15.31 -1.41
CA ARG A 40 -27.62 15.48 -0.48
C ARG A 40 -27.74 16.90 0.07
N TYR A 41 -26.64 17.61 0.29
CA TYR A 41 -26.60 18.93 0.92
C TYR A 41 -26.00 19.97 -0.04
N GLU A 42 -26.87 20.54 -0.89
CA GLU A 42 -26.66 21.78 -1.67
C GLU A 42 -25.30 21.94 -2.39
N CYS A 43 -24.70 20.85 -2.89
CA CYS A 43 -23.50 20.89 -3.74
C CYS A 43 -22.36 21.79 -3.20
N PHE A 44 -22.01 21.65 -1.92
CA PHE A 44 -20.88 22.40 -1.35
C PHE A 44 -19.61 22.17 -2.17
N LEU A 45 -18.91 23.26 -2.50
CA LEU A 45 -17.73 23.22 -3.37
C LEU A 45 -16.55 22.62 -2.57
N ILE A 46 -16.28 21.33 -2.81
CA ILE A 46 -15.10 20.66 -2.25
C ILE A 46 -13.87 21.16 -3.00
N ASP A 47 -12.82 21.53 -2.27
CA ASP A 47 -11.53 21.87 -2.87
C ASP A 47 -11.01 20.68 -3.69
N PHE A 48 -10.75 20.93 -4.98
CA PHE A 48 -10.23 19.93 -5.92
C PHE A 48 -8.94 19.28 -5.41
N ARG A 49 -8.14 20.00 -4.59
CA ARG A 49 -6.91 19.49 -4.00
C ARG A 49 -7.17 18.32 -3.06
N CYS A 50 -8.25 18.36 -2.27
CA CYS A 50 -8.64 17.28 -1.38
C CYS A 50 -9.05 16.03 -2.16
N LEU A 51 -9.83 16.21 -3.23
CA LEU A 51 -10.30 15.12 -4.08
C LEU A 51 -9.14 14.48 -4.87
N LEU A 52 -8.16 15.27 -5.29
CA LEU A 52 -6.98 14.75 -5.99
C LEU A 52 -6.00 14.06 -5.03
N MET A 53 -5.79 14.59 -3.82
CA MET A 53 -4.98 13.94 -2.78
C MET A 53 -5.55 12.57 -2.41
N THR A 54 -6.86 12.46 -2.18
CA THR A 54 -7.50 11.19 -1.81
C THR A 54 -7.43 10.15 -2.93
N LYS A 55 -7.60 10.56 -4.20
CA LYS A 55 -7.37 9.69 -5.36
C LYS A 55 -5.90 9.23 -5.46
N CYS A 56 -4.95 10.12 -5.24
CA CYS A 56 -3.53 9.77 -5.22
C CYS A 56 -3.20 8.77 -4.10
N MET A 57 -3.73 8.98 -2.89
CA MET A 57 -3.58 8.03 -1.78
C MET A 57 -4.16 6.65 -2.13
N SER A 58 -5.32 6.62 -2.80
CA SER A 58 -5.95 5.40 -3.26
C SER A 58 -5.08 4.65 -4.28
N ILE A 59 -4.56 5.33 -5.30
CA ILE A 59 -3.65 4.73 -6.29
C ILE A 59 -2.34 4.25 -5.63
N SER A 60 -1.76 5.09 -4.78
CA SER A 60 -0.51 4.76 -4.06
C SER A 60 -0.67 3.53 -3.18
N SER A 61 -1.82 3.38 -2.51
CA SER A 61 -2.11 2.19 -1.68
C SER A 61 -2.21 0.90 -2.50
N ILE A 62 -2.79 0.95 -3.71
CA ILE A 62 -2.85 -0.21 -4.62
C ILE A 62 -1.44 -0.57 -5.08
N ILE A 63 -0.65 0.40 -5.54
CA ILE A 63 0.72 0.18 -6.00
C ILE A 63 1.58 -0.36 -4.86
N ALA A 64 1.43 0.17 -3.64
CA ALA A 64 2.16 -0.32 -2.47
C ALA A 64 1.79 -1.77 -2.14
N ALA A 65 0.50 -2.12 -2.21
CA ALA A 65 0.05 -3.50 -2.02
C ALA A 65 0.66 -4.46 -3.06
N HIS A 66 0.81 -4.01 -4.30
CA HIS A 66 1.50 -4.77 -5.35
C HIS A 66 3.00 -4.94 -5.07
N HIS A 67 3.67 -3.91 -4.57
CA HIS A 67 5.07 -4.08 -4.19
C HIS A 67 5.24 -5.03 -3.00
N VAL A 68 4.36 -4.98 -2.00
CA VAL A 68 4.39 -5.93 -0.87
C VAL A 68 4.16 -7.37 -1.34
N ILE A 69 3.23 -7.63 -2.28
CA ILE A 69 3.05 -8.98 -2.82
C ILE A 69 4.23 -9.45 -3.66
N LEU A 70 4.93 -8.54 -4.36
CA LEU A 70 6.18 -8.86 -5.05
C LEU A 70 7.29 -9.25 -4.06
N VAL A 71 7.46 -8.49 -2.97
CA VAL A 71 8.42 -8.83 -1.89
C VAL A 71 8.12 -10.21 -1.32
N LEU A 72 6.84 -10.50 -1.05
CA LEU A 72 6.40 -11.82 -0.59
C LEU A 72 6.75 -12.94 -1.59
N SER A 73 6.55 -12.67 -2.88
CA SER A 73 6.84 -13.61 -3.96
C SER A 73 8.34 -13.91 -4.05
N PHE A 74 9.19 -12.88 -3.95
CA PHE A 74 10.64 -13.06 -3.92
C PHE A 74 11.12 -13.82 -2.68
N GLU A 75 10.55 -13.54 -1.51
CA GLU A 75 10.88 -14.29 -0.29
C GLU A 75 10.56 -15.78 -0.47
N ARG A 76 9.39 -16.10 -1.04
CA ARG A 76 8.96 -17.47 -1.27
C ARG A 76 9.80 -18.18 -2.34
N LEU A 77 10.17 -17.47 -3.40
CA LEU A 77 11.08 -17.98 -4.41
C LEU A 77 12.45 -18.30 -3.78
N TYR A 78 12.99 -17.38 -2.97
CA TYR A 78 14.27 -17.58 -2.28
C TYR A 78 14.24 -18.76 -1.30
N SER A 79 13.15 -18.89 -0.52
CA SER A 79 12.92 -20.02 0.39
C SER A 79 12.85 -21.35 -0.36
N SER A 80 12.25 -21.39 -1.55
CA SER A 80 12.16 -22.61 -2.36
C SER A 80 13.48 -23.02 -2.99
N ILE A 81 14.34 -22.07 -3.37
CA ILE A 81 15.62 -22.35 -4.04
C ILE A 81 16.70 -22.70 -3.01
N PHE A 82 16.73 -22.01 -1.86
CA PHE A 82 17.78 -22.15 -0.85
C PHE A 82 17.21 -22.38 0.57
N PRO A 83 16.50 -23.50 0.82
CA PRO A 83 15.79 -23.73 2.08
C PRO A 83 16.72 -23.70 3.31
N ALA A 84 17.86 -24.40 3.26
CA ALA A 84 18.80 -24.47 4.38
C ALA A 84 19.51 -23.14 4.69
N LYS A 85 19.66 -22.26 3.68
CA LYS A 85 20.21 -20.92 3.88
C LYS A 85 19.14 -19.99 4.44
N PHE A 86 17.93 -20.06 3.90
CA PHE A 86 16.79 -19.28 4.35
C PHE A 86 16.49 -19.52 5.83
N GLU A 87 16.48 -20.77 6.30
CA GLU A 87 16.26 -21.06 7.73
C GLU A 87 17.30 -20.42 8.66
N LYS A 88 18.55 -20.29 8.20
CA LYS A 88 19.64 -19.70 8.99
C LYS A 88 19.67 -18.17 8.95
N THR A 89 19.22 -17.56 7.86
CA THR A 89 19.35 -16.10 7.63
C THR A 89 18.03 -15.35 7.70
N SER A 90 16.90 -16.04 7.80
CA SER A 90 15.57 -15.43 7.82
C SER A 90 15.40 -14.57 9.08
N SER A 91 15.09 -13.29 8.88
CA SER A 91 14.88 -12.32 9.96
C SER A 91 13.54 -11.60 9.77
N LYS A 92 12.70 -11.64 10.81
CA LYS A 92 11.43 -10.91 10.87
C LYS A 92 11.63 -9.41 10.67
N SER A 93 12.70 -8.86 11.27
CA SER A 93 13.01 -7.44 11.19
C SER A 93 13.31 -7.02 9.75
N LEU A 94 13.96 -7.89 8.97
CA LEU A 94 14.25 -7.61 7.56
C LEU A 94 12.96 -7.58 6.74
N ALA A 95 12.03 -8.51 6.98
CA ALA A 95 10.74 -8.53 6.30
C ALA A 95 9.90 -7.27 6.60
N VAL A 96 9.86 -6.84 7.88
CA VAL A 96 9.20 -5.59 8.29
C VAL A 96 9.86 -4.38 7.62
N PHE A 97 11.19 -4.32 7.62
CA PHE A 97 11.94 -3.23 7.01
C PHE A 97 11.68 -3.14 5.50
N LEU A 98 11.67 -4.27 4.78
CA LEU A 98 11.38 -4.30 3.34
C LEU A 98 9.95 -3.86 3.03
N ALA A 99 8.97 -4.29 3.82
CA ALA A 99 7.59 -3.82 3.66
C ALA A 99 7.46 -2.31 3.91
N LEU A 100 8.02 -1.81 5.01
CA LEU A 100 7.96 -0.38 5.35
C LEU A 100 8.66 0.48 4.32
N THR A 101 9.87 0.12 3.90
CA THR A 101 10.59 0.86 2.86
C THR A 101 9.85 0.85 1.54
N SER A 102 9.29 -0.29 1.13
CA SER A 102 8.45 -0.38 -0.08
C SER A 102 7.24 0.54 -0.01
N ILE A 103 6.52 0.56 1.11
CA ILE A 103 5.35 1.44 1.31
C ILE A 103 5.78 2.91 1.29
N LEU A 104 6.79 3.29 2.09
CA LEU A 104 7.24 4.68 2.20
C LEU A 104 7.78 5.21 0.87
N LEU A 105 8.56 4.41 0.13
CA LEU A 105 9.06 4.79 -1.19
C LEU A 105 7.92 4.97 -2.19
N THR A 106 6.94 4.06 -2.19
CA THR A 106 5.79 4.16 -3.11
C THR A 106 4.98 5.42 -2.82
N PHE A 107 4.58 5.64 -1.57
CA PHE A 107 3.80 6.81 -1.17
C PHE A 107 4.59 8.11 -1.38
N GLY A 108 5.87 8.13 -1.00
CA GLY A 108 6.75 9.30 -1.18
C GLY A 108 6.92 9.66 -2.66
N TYR A 109 7.20 8.68 -3.51
CA TYR A 109 7.36 8.89 -4.94
C TYR A 109 6.06 9.39 -5.60
N SER A 110 4.93 8.74 -5.30
CA SER A 110 3.62 9.14 -5.85
C SER A 110 3.21 10.54 -5.41
N MET A 111 3.44 10.89 -4.14
CA MET A 111 3.14 12.24 -3.63
C MET A 111 4.08 13.31 -4.19
N MET A 112 5.37 12.99 -4.36
CA MET A 112 6.33 13.92 -4.97
C MET A 112 5.95 14.24 -6.41
N LYS A 113 5.63 13.22 -7.21
CA LYS A 113 5.16 13.40 -8.59
C LYS A 113 3.90 14.27 -8.67
N LEU A 114 2.95 14.03 -7.78
CA LEU A 114 1.73 14.84 -7.69
C LEU A 114 2.05 16.30 -7.33
N SER A 115 2.91 16.53 -6.33
CA SER A 115 3.31 17.87 -5.89
C SER A 115 4.00 18.67 -6.99
N ASP A 116 4.81 18.02 -7.83
CA ASP A 116 5.49 18.68 -8.95
C ASP A 116 4.50 19.07 -10.05
N ASP A 117 3.52 18.22 -10.36
CA ASP A 117 2.46 18.54 -11.34
C ASP A 117 1.56 19.69 -10.85
N PHE A 118 1.32 19.80 -9.54
CA PHE A 118 0.58 20.93 -8.97
C PHE A 118 1.31 22.27 -9.08
N ARG A 119 2.65 22.29 -9.13
CA ARG A 119 3.39 23.54 -9.37
C ARG A 119 3.11 24.11 -10.75
N MET A 120 2.70 23.29 -11.73
CA MET A 120 2.33 23.74 -13.07
C MET A 120 0.94 24.39 -13.15
N PHE A 121 0.09 24.22 -12.14
CA PHE A 121 -1.26 24.82 -12.07
C PHE A 121 -1.30 26.10 -11.21
N ARG A 122 -0.15 26.72 -10.92
CA ARG A 122 -0.04 28.01 -10.24
C ARG A 122 0.28 29.11 -11.24
#